data_AF-A0A5C5RD88-F1
#
_entry.id   AF-A0A5C5RD88-F1
#
_cell.length_a   1.000
_cell.length_b   1.000
_cell.length_c   1.000
_cell.angle_alpha   90.00
_cell.angle_beta   90.00
_cell.angle_gamma   90.00
#
_symmetry.space_group_name_H-M   'P 1'
#
loop_
_entity.id
_entity.type
_entity.pdbx_description
1 polymer ?
#
loop_
_entity_poly.entity_id
_entity_poly.type
_entity_poly.pdbx_seq_one_letter_code
_entity_poly.pdbx_strand_id
1 'polypeptide(L)'
;MSDPGAAAPEDPIDLDAWRTANELSVPFSEALDLWAETAHAALVELAGRYGSFISFAELAARAQADAGVVTRAPVRLWIAALQRRVTDRCRAAGEPPLVALMVTHDQTVGEGYAYAVAAAGLPVPENLDQHAAAARFACYLHFGATMPDGATPQLTPKLEEAQRVAAARLARVKPGKAASSARVVKARTPAAPRATKAPSARPAKAAAPAKPEPRPAKLCPNCFTELAVTGECGFC
;
A
#
# COMPACT_ATOMS: atom_id res chain seq x y z
N MET A 1 -31.16 8.38 2.72
CA MET A 1 -30.79 8.06 1.33
C MET A 1 -29.47 7.31 1.44
N SER A 2 -29.54 5.99 1.35
CA SER A 2 -28.36 5.13 1.48
C SER A 2 -27.52 5.26 0.23
N ASP A 3 -26.23 5.52 0.41
CA ASP A 3 -25.21 5.46 -0.62
C ASP A 3 -25.27 4.07 -1.28
N PRO A 4 -25.33 3.94 -2.62
CA PRO A 4 -25.24 2.65 -3.27
C PRO A 4 -23.84 2.10 -2.99
N GLY A 5 -23.77 1.13 -2.08
CA GLY A 5 -22.54 0.44 -1.75
C GLY A 5 -21.81 0.07 -3.03
N ALA A 6 -20.53 0.48 -3.11
CA ALA A 6 -19.67 0.26 -4.25
C ALA A 6 -19.87 -1.18 -4.75
N ALA A 7 -20.49 -1.31 -5.93
CA ALA A 7 -20.69 -2.60 -6.56
C ALA A 7 -19.31 -3.28 -6.64
N ALA A 8 -19.22 -4.52 -6.17
CA ALA A 8 -17.98 -5.27 -6.26
C ALA A 8 -17.56 -5.27 -7.74
N PRO A 9 -16.33 -4.87 -8.07
CA PRO A 9 -15.90 -4.84 -9.46
C PRO A 9 -16.06 -6.23 -10.05
N GLU A 10 -16.69 -6.30 -11.22
CA GLU A 10 -16.99 -7.55 -11.92
C GLU A 10 -15.71 -8.34 -12.21
N ASP A 11 -15.85 -9.65 -12.37
CA ASP A 11 -14.73 -10.48 -12.79
C ASP A 11 -14.19 -10.01 -14.14
N PRO A 12 -12.88 -10.13 -14.39
CA PRO A 12 -12.33 -9.83 -15.70
C PRO A 12 -12.72 -10.93 -16.69
N ILE A 13 -13.84 -10.74 -17.37
CA ILE A 13 -14.47 -11.74 -18.27
C ILE A 13 -13.67 -11.92 -19.57
N ASP A 14 -12.93 -10.90 -20.02
CA ASP A 14 -12.22 -10.90 -21.31
C ASP A 14 -10.76 -11.40 -21.23
N LEU A 15 -10.38 -12.09 -20.16
CA LEU A 15 -9.04 -12.65 -20.00
C LEU A 15 -9.00 -14.13 -20.37
N ASP A 16 -7.95 -14.54 -21.07
CA ASP A 16 -7.76 -15.94 -21.44
C ASP A 16 -7.06 -16.73 -20.32
N ALA A 17 -7.55 -17.94 -20.06
CA ALA A 17 -6.89 -18.96 -19.25
C ALA A 17 -6.98 -20.33 -19.93
N TRP A 18 -6.02 -21.20 -19.65
CA TRP A 18 -5.98 -22.55 -20.23
C TRP A 18 -5.32 -23.55 -19.28
N ARG A 19 -5.67 -24.83 -19.44
CA ARG A 19 -5.04 -25.93 -18.70
C ARG A 19 -3.64 -26.18 -19.25
N THR A 20 -2.65 -26.29 -18.38
CA THR A 20 -1.25 -26.57 -18.78
C THR A 20 -1.08 -27.94 -19.42
N ALA A 21 -1.89 -28.93 -19.00
CA ALA A 21 -1.73 -30.33 -19.43
C ALA A 21 -2.14 -30.59 -20.88
N ASN A 22 -3.10 -29.83 -21.42
CA ASN A 22 -3.69 -30.08 -22.74
C ASN A 22 -4.05 -28.80 -23.53
N GLU A 23 -3.66 -27.63 -23.01
CA GLU A 23 -3.90 -26.31 -23.61
C GLU A 23 -5.38 -25.99 -23.88
N LEU A 24 -6.31 -26.72 -23.27
CA LEU A 24 -7.74 -26.43 -23.38
C LEU A 24 -8.06 -25.12 -22.67
N SER A 25 -8.79 -24.24 -23.36
CA SER A 25 -9.31 -23.00 -22.79
C SER A 25 -10.21 -23.28 -21.60
N VAL A 26 -10.07 -22.45 -20.57
CA VAL A 26 -10.87 -22.46 -19.34
C VAL A 26 -11.49 -21.07 -19.21
N PRO A 27 -12.81 -20.95 -18.96
CA PRO A 27 -13.42 -19.67 -18.62
C PRO A 27 -12.68 -19.02 -17.47
N PHE A 28 -12.40 -17.72 -17.55
CA PHE A 28 -11.55 -17.06 -16.56
C PHE A 28 -12.12 -17.11 -15.14
N SER A 29 -13.45 -17.09 -15.01
CA SER A 29 -14.13 -17.28 -13.72
C SER A 29 -13.85 -18.64 -13.09
N GLU A 30 -13.89 -19.72 -13.89
CA GLU A 30 -13.53 -21.08 -13.45
C GLU A 30 -12.04 -21.15 -13.09
N ALA A 31 -11.18 -20.51 -13.87
CA ALA A 31 -9.76 -20.42 -13.55
C ALA A 31 -9.52 -19.70 -12.21
N LEU A 32 -10.24 -18.61 -11.95
CA LEU A 32 -10.18 -17.88 -10.68
C LEU A 32 -10.65 -18.73 -9.49
N ASP A 33 -11.70 -19.54 -9.66
CA ASP A 33 -12.17 -20.45 -8.60
C ASP A 33 -11.10 -21.52 -8.29
N LEU A 34 -10.51 -22.12 -9.32
CA LEU A 34 -9.42 -23.09 -9.17
C LEU A 34 -8.19 -22.47 -8.50
N TRP A 35 -7.79 -21.26 -8.90
CA TRP A 35 -6.69 -20.53 -8.27
C TRP A 35 -7.01 -20.12 -6.84
N ALA A 36 -8.27 -19.81 -6.51
CA ALA A 36 -8.65 -19.45 -5.15
C ALA A 36 -8.49 -20.63 -4.18
N GLU A 37 -8.83 -21.84 -4.61
CA GLU A 37 -8.64 -23.05 -3.81
C GLU A 37 -7.15 -23.33 -3.55
N THR A 38 -6.30 -23.26 -4.58
CA THR A 38 -4.85 -23.49 -4.40
C THR A 38 -4.16 -22.35 -3.67
N ALA A 39 -4.57 -21.10 -3.92
CA ALA A 39 -4.07 -19.94 -3.18
C ALA A 39 -4.45 -20.03 -1.69
N HIS A 40 -5.68 -20.45 -1.37
CA HIS A 40 -6.10 -20.68 0.01
C HIS A 40 -5.20 -21.71 0.70
N ALA A 41 -4.96 -22.86 0.07
CA ALA A 41 -4.07 -23.88 0.62
C ALA A 41 -2.64 -23.36 0.88
N ALA A 42 -2.08 -22.61 -0.08
CA ALA A 42 -0.76 -21.99 0.08
C ALA A 42 -0.72 -20.94 1.21
N LEU A 43 -1.80 -20.17 1.38
CA LEU A 43 -1.92 -19.19 2.46
C LEU A 43 -2.07 -19.85 3.83
N VAL A 44 -2.79 -20.99 3.93
CA VAL A 44 -2.86 -21.80 5.15
C VAL A 44 -1.47 -22.32 5.54
N GLU A 45 -0.70 -22.84 4.59
CA GLU A 45 0.68 -23.30 4.83
C GLU A 45 1.59 -22.15 5.33
N LEU A 46 1.44 -20.95 4.76
CA LEU A 46 2.15 -19.76 5.22
C LEU A 46 1.68 -19.33 6.62
N ALA A 47 0.38 -19.39 6.89
CA ALA A 47 -0.19 -19.05 8.18
C ALA A 47 0.31 -19.98 9.30
N GLY A 48 0.74 -21.21 9.00
CA GLY A 48 1.41 -22.09 9.95
C GLY A 48 2.81 -21.62 10.39
N ARG A 49 3.30 -20.48 9.91
CA ARG A 49 4.62 -19.91 10.23
C ARG A 49 4.52 -18.44 10.62
N TYR A 50 4.79 -18.14 11.88
CA TYR A 50 4.75 -16.78 12.41
C TYR A 50 5.64 -15.82 11.61
N GLY A 51 5.10 -14.65 11.28
CA GLY A 51 5.80 -13.62 10.51
C GLY A 51 5.84 -13.85 9.00
N SER A 52 5.24 -14.91 8.48
CA SER A 52 5.23 -15.20 7.04
C SER A 52 4.21 -14.37 6.27
N PHE A 53 4.59 -13.92 5.08
CA PHE A 53 3.71 -13.25 4.14
C PHE A 53 4.17 -13.58 2.71
N ILE A 54 3.34 -13.27 1.72
CA ILE A 54 3.64 -13.58 0.32
C ILE A 54 3.27 -12.40 -0.58
N SER A 55 4.07 -12.18 -1.61
CA SER A 55 3.75 -11.15 -2.60
C SER A 55 2.61 -11.60 -3.52
N PHE A 56 1.86 -10.64 -4.07
CA PHE A 56 0.81 -10.94 -5.05
C PHE A 56 1.31 -11.76 -6.25
N ALA A 57 2.49 -11.40 -6.77
CA ALA A 57 3.08 -12.08 -7.92
C ALA A 57 3.46 -13.53 -7.59
N GLU A 58 4.04 -13.75 -6.41
CA GLU A 58 4.46 -15.08 -5.97
C GLU A 58 3.26 -15.99 -5.69
N LEU A 59 2.23 -15.50 -5.00
CA LEU A 59 1.02 -16.29 -4.78
C LEU A 59 0.30 -16.60 -6.11
N ALA A 60 0.20 -15.63 -7.02
CA ALA A 60 -0.38 -15.83 -8.34
C ALA A 60 0.36 -16.90 -9.15
N ALA A 61 1.69 -16.93 -9.08
CA ALA A 61 2.50 -17.94 -9.75
C ALA A 61 2.26 -19.34 -9.14
N ARG A 62 2.28 -19.44 -7.80
CA ARG A 62 2.00 -20.70 -7.09
C ARG A 62 0.59 -21.22 -7.39
N ALA A 63 -0.43 -20.37 -7.27
CA ALA A 63 -1.82 -20.74 -7.50
C ALA A 63 -2.06 -21.30 -8.91
N GLN A 64 -1.46 -20.67 -9.94
CA GLN A 64 -1.51 -21.17 -11.33
C GLN A 64 -0.78 -22.50 -11.50
N ALA A 65 0.42 -22.63 -10.93
CA ALA A 65 1.21 -23.84 -11.02
C ALA A 65 0.49 -25.04 -10.37
N ASP A 66 -0.02 -24.84 -9.15
CA ASP A 66 -0.68 -25.89 -8.37
C ASP A 66 -2.05 -26.25 -8.94
N ALA A 67 -2.78 -25.30 -9.52
CA ALA A 67 -4.06 -25.56 -10.17
C ALA A 67 -3.92 -26.22 -11.55
N GLY A 68 -2.73 -26.17 -12.15
CA GLY A 68 -2.51 -26.60 -13.53
C GLY A 68 -3.30 -25.79 -14.56
N VAL A 69 -3.69 -24.56 -14.21
CA VAL A 69 -4.38 -23.59 -15.06
C VAL A 69 -3.57 -22.30 -15.06
N VAL A 70 -3.27 -21.77 -16.23
CA VAL A 70 -2.38 -20.62 -16.40
C VAL A 70 -3.04 -19.54 -17.26
N THR A 71 -2.59 -18.30 -17.08
CA THR A 71 -2.88 -17.15 -17.92
C THR A 71 -1.60 -16.36 -18.19
N ARG A 72 -1.56 -15.64 -19.31
CA ARG A 72 -0.54 -14.62 -19.59
C ARG A 72 -0.97 -13.23 -19.13
N ALA A 73 -2.21 -13.08 -18.64
CA ALA A 73 -2.72 -11.80 -18.19
C ALA A 73 -1.90 -11.27 -17.00
N PRO A 74 -1.49 -9.98 -17.01
CA PRO A 74 -0.77 -9.41 -15.89
C PRO A 74 -1.54 -9.55 -14.57
N VAL A 75 -0.86 -10.01 -13.51
CA VAL A 75 -1.46 -10.29 -12.18
C VAL A 75 -2.34 -9.16 -11.66
N ARG A 76 -1.92 -7.90 -11.85
CA ARG A 76 -2.67 -6.71 -11.42
C ARG A 76 -4.12 -6.65 -11.94
N LEU A 77 -4.41 -7.27 -13.09
CA LEU A 77 -5.73 -7.23 -13.72
C LEU A 77 -6.74 -8.15 -13.03
N TRP A 78 -6.26 -9.18 -12.31
CA TRP A 78 -7.12 -10.23 -11.77
C TRP A 78 -6.88 -10.56 -10.30
N ILE A 79 -5.80 -10.06 -9.69
CA ILE A 79 -5.46 -10.34 -8.29
C ILE A 79 -6.56 -9.93 -7.31
N ALA A 80 -7.26 -8.83 -7.58
CA ALA A 80 -8.38 -8.39 -6.75
C ALA A 80 -9.54 -9.39 -6.79
N ALA A 81 -9.82 -9.99 -7.96
CA ALA A 81 -10.85 -11.03 -8.10
C ALA A 81 -10.47 -12.33 -7.39
N LEU A 82 -9.18 -12.70 -7.42
CA LEU A 82 -8.66 -13.82 -6.63
C LEU A 82 -8.81 -13.53 -5.12
N GLN A 83 -8.41 -12.34 -4.65
CA GLN A 83 -8.53 -11.95 -3.24
C GLN A 83 -9.98 -12.01 -2.74
N ARG A 84 -10.96 -11.60 -3.56
CA ARG A 84 -12.40 -11.72 -3.22
C ARG A 84 -12.80 -13.17 -3.00
N ARG A 85 -12.48 -14.07 -3.94
CA ARG A 85 -12.81 -15.50 -3.81
C ARG A 85 -12.18 -16.14 -2.57
N VAL A 86 -10.91 -15.86 -2.30
CA VAL A 86 -10.23 -16.34 -1.08
C VAL A 86 -10.91 -15.77 0.17
N THR A 87 -11.31 -14.50 0.15
CA THR A 87 -12.05 -13.86 1.25
C THR A 87 -13.39 -14.56 1.49
N ASP A 88 -14.18 -14.74 0.45
CA ASP A 88 -15.51 -15.34 0.53
C ASP A 88 -15.43 -16.79 1.04
N ARG A 89 -14.42 -17.54 0.58
CA ARG A 89 -14.10 -18.87 1.09
C ARG A 89 -13.76 -18.87 2.57
N CYS A 90 -12.83 -18.02 3.02
CA CYS A 90 -12.48 -17.92 4.45
C CYS A 90 -13.71 -17.60 5.28
N ARG A 91 -14.56 -16.69 4.79
CA ARG A 91 -15.79 -16.27 5.47
C ARG A 91 -16.79 -17.41 5.60
N ALA A 92 -16.96 -18.19 4.54
CA ALA A 92 -17.83 -19.37 4.55
C ALA A 92 -17.33 -20.45 5.53
N ALA A 93 -16.01 -20.56 5.73
CA ALA A 93 -15.39 -21.48 6.67
C ALA A 93 -15.28 -20.94 8.12
N GLY A 94 -15.58 -19.65 8.35
CA GLY A 94 -15.38 -19.01 9.66
C GLY A 94 -13.90 -18.79 10.02
N GLU A 95 -13.04 -18.74 9.02
CA GLU A 95 -11.59 -18.55 9.15
C GLU A 95 -11.22 -17.06 9.19
N PRO A 96 -10.07 -16.70 9.80
CA PRO A 96 -9.54 -15.34 9.69
C PRO A 96 -9.18 -15.01 8.23
N PRO A 97 -9.16 -13.72 7.84
CA PRO A 97 -8.97 -13.35 6.45
C PRO A 97 -7.51 -13.58 6.01
N LEU A 98 -7.25 -14.74 5.41
CA LEU A 98 -5.93 -15.14 4.91
C LEU A 98 -5.31 -14.15 3.92
N VAL A 99 -6.13 -13.38 3.22
CA VAL A 99 -5.67 -12.29 2.34
C VAL A 99 -4.87 -11.20 3.08
N ALA A 100 -4.89 -11.15 4.41
CA ALA A 100 -4.00 -10.30 5.21
C ALA A 100 -2.49 -10.65 5.04
N LEU A 101 -2.19 -11.90 4.67
CA LEU A 101 -0.83 -12.40 4.40
C LEU A 101 -0.31 -11.97 3.01
N MET A 102 -1.21 -11.49 2.15
CA MET A 102 -0.86 -11.06 0.80
C MET A 102 -0.40 -9.60 0.81
N VAL A 103 0.70 -9.32 0.12
CA VAL A 103 1.25 -7.97 0.06
C VAL A 103 1.72 -7.56 -1.34
N THR A 104 1.76 -6.25 -1.55
CA THR A 104 2.42 -5.62 -2.70
C THR A 104 3.94 -5.77 -2.60
N HIS A 105 4.66 -5.34 -3.63
CA HIS A 105 6.12 -5.28 -3.62
C HIS A 105 6.70 -4.37 -2.51
N ASP A 106 5.93 -3.37 -2.07
CA ASP A 106 6.27 -2.47 -0.95
C ASP A 106 5.89 -3.05 0.41
N GLN A 107 5.38 -4.29 0.41
CA GLN A 107 4.88 -5.02 1.58
C GLN A 107 3.67 -4.37 2.28
N THR A 108 2.91 -3.55 1.54
CA THR A 108 1.57 -3.08 1.95
C THR A 108 0.50 -4.07 1.50
N VAL A 109 -0.66 -4.08 2.14
CA VAL A 109 -1.75 -5.02 1.79
C VAL A 109 -2.62 -4.58 0.60
N GLY A 110 -2.59 -3.30 0.23
CA GLY A 110 -3.31 -2.75 -0.92
C GLY A 110 -4.84 -2.81 -0.81
N GLU A 111 -5.51 -2.44 -1.92
CA GLU A 111 -6.97 -2.27 -1.98
C GLU A 111 -7.75 -3.59 -1.81
N GLY A 112 -7.22 -4.71 -2.29
CA GLY A 112 -7.89 -6.00 -2.15
C GLY A 112 -8.09 -6.44 -0.70
N TYR A 113 -7.26 -5.97 0.24
CA TYR A 113 -7.47 -6.20 1.66
C TYR A 113 -8.61 -5.34 2.23
N ALA A 114 -8.81 -4.12 1.72
CA ALA A 114 -9.93 -3.27 2.14
C ALA A 114 -11.29 -3.94 1.86
N TYR A 115 -11.39 -4.68 0.74
CA TYR A 115 -12.56 -5.51 0.46
C TYR A 115 -12.81 -6.54 1.56
N ALA A 116 -11.78 -7.25 2.02
CA ALA A 116 -11.92 -8.25 3.07
C ALA A 116 -12.42 -7.65 4.39
N VAL A 117 -11.97 -6.44 4.73
CA VAL A 117 -12.48 -5.71 5.90
C VAL A 117 -13.96 -5.34 5.72
N ALA A 118 -14.32 -4.80 4.55
CA ALA A 118 -15.71 -4.44 4.26
C ALA A 118 -16.64 -5.67 4.24
N ALA A 119 -16.19 -6.79 3.67
CA ALA A 119 -16.93 -8.05 3.61
C ALA A 119 -17.16 -8.69 5.00
N ALA A 120 -16.30 -8.38 5.97
CA ALA A 120 -16.50 -8.74 7.37
C ALA A 120 -17.54 -7.84 8.09
N GLY A 121 -18.10 -6.83 7.42
CA GLY A 121 -19.03 -5.88 8.01
C GLY A 121 -18.36 -4.91 8.99
N LEU A 122 -17.03 -4.82 8.94
CA LEU A 122 -16.24 -3.94 9.80
C LEU A 122 -15.98 -2.59 9.11
N PRO A 123 -15.93 -1.49 9.86
CA PRO A 123 -15.51 -0.21 9.29
C PRO A 123 -14.08 -0.34 8.75
N VAL A 124 -13.87 0.13 7.53
CA VAL A 124 -12.54 0.14 6.91
C VAL A 124 -11.65 1.10 7.72
N PRO A 125 -10.53 0.62 8.31
CA PRO A 125 -9.67 1.44 9.14
C PRO A 125 -8.85 2.41 8.28
N GLU A 126 -8.52 3.56 8.86
CA GLU A 126 -7.66 4.56 8.22
C GLU A 126 -6.27 3.99 7.87
N ASN A 127 -5.76 3.09 8.71
CA ASN A 127 -4.51 2.38 8.46
C ASN A 127 -4.75 0.88 8.22
N LEU A 128 -4.84 0.52 6.94
CA LEU A 128 -5.04 -0.86 6.49
C LEU A 128 -3.89 -1.79 6.90
N ASP A 129 -2.64 -1.32 6.87
CA ASP A 129 -1.48 -2.16 7.19
C ASP A 129 -1.41 -2.53 8.68
N GLN A 130 -1.81 -1.61 9.55
CA GLN A 130 -1.94 -1.89 10.99
C GLN A 130 -3.05 -2.90 11.27
N HIS A 131 -4.18 -2.77 10.58
CA HIS A 131 -5.27 -3.74 10.67
C HIS A 131 -4.86 -5.11 10.12
N ALA A 132 -4.10 -5.12 9.02
CA ALA A 132 -3.54 -6.34 8.45
C ALA A 132 -2.54 -7.04 9.38
N ALA A 133 -1.73 -6.28 10.13
CA ALA A 133 -0.85 -6.88 11.14
C ALA A 133 -1.64 -7.70 12.17
N ALA A 134 -2.76 -7.14 12.67
CA ALA A 134 -3.64 -7.85 13.60
C ALA A 134 -4.32 -9.07 12.96
N ALA A 135 -4.81 -8.94 11.72
CA ALA A 135 -5.44 -10.05 11.02
C ALA A 135 -4.45 -11.17 10.66
N ARG A 136 -3.22 -10.86 10.25
CA ARG A 136 -2.15 -11.85 10.06
C ARG A 136 -1.85 -12.59 11.35
N PHE A 137 -1.78 -11.87 12.47
CA PHE A 137 -1.61 -12.49 13.79
C PHE A 137 -2.75 -13.46 14.12
N ALA A 138 -3.99 -13.09 13.83
CA ALA A 138 -5.14 -14.00 13.97
C ALA A 138 -5.03 -15.24 13.07
N CYS A 139 -4.51 -15.11 11.85
CA CYS A 139 -4.22 -16.25 10.96
C CYS A 139 -3.19 -17.18 11.60
N TYR A 140 -2.07 -16.65 12.10
CA TYR A 140 -1.03 -17.46 12.75
C TYR A 140 -1.55 -18.23 13.95
N LEU A 141 -2.37 -17.59 14.80
CA LEU A 141 -3.00 -18.25 15.93
C LEU A 141 -3.98 -19.34 15.48
N HIS A 142 -4.82 -19.05 14.49
CA HIS A 142 -5.84 -19.97 14.01
C HIS A 142 -5.24 -21.22 13.37
N PHE A 143 -4.19 -21.07 12.55
CA PHE A 143 -3.54 -22.16 11.84
C PHE A 143 -2.34 -22.77 12.60
N GLY A 144 -2.20 -22.45 13.90
CA GLY A 144 -1.28 -23.15 14.80
C GLY A 144 0.20 -22.88 14.54
N ALA A 145 0.57 -21.67 14.12
CA ALA A 145 1.96 -21.29 13.99
C ALA A 145 2.72 -21.43 15.31
N THR A 146 3.99 -21.83 15.24
CA THR A 146 4.89 -21.75 16.39
C THR A 146 5.18 -20.28 16.70
N MET A 147 4.73 -19.81 17.85
CA MET A 147 4.87 -18.42 18.28
C MET A 147 5.96 -18.30 19.37
N PRO A 148 6.84 -17.29 19.30
CA PRO A 148 7.71 -16.97 20.43
C PRO A 148 6.90 -16.43 21.62
N ASP A 149 7.46 -16.56 22.82
CA ASP A 149 6.87 -15.96 24.02
C ASP A 149 6.71 -14.45 23.85
N GLY A 150 5.50 -13.96 24.12
CA GLY A 150 5.17 -12.54 23.95
C GLY A 150 5.02 -12.09 22.49
N ALA A 151 4.77 -13.01 21.55
CA ALA A 151 4.46 -12.64 20.17
C ALA A 151 3.29 -11.66 20.07
N THR A 152 3.40 -10.70 19.16
CA THR A 152 2.43 -9.62 18.95
C THR A 152 2.17 -9.39 17.46
N PRO A 153 1.08 -8.71 17.09
CA PRO A 153 0.90 -8.25 15.71
C PRO A 153 2.08 -7.42 15.21
N GLN A 154 2.62 -7.79 14.05
CA GLN A 154 3.79 -7.13 13.43
C GLN A 154 3.44 -6.59 12.04
N LEU A 155 4.01 -5.42 11.73
CA LEU A 155 4.00 -4.92 10.37
C LEU A 155 5.00 -5.72 9.54
N THR A 156 4.94 -5.56 8.23
CA THR A 156 5.93 -6.18 7.35
C THR A 156 7.28 -5.46 7.48
N PRO A 157 8.42 -6.16 7.30
CA PRO A 157 9.75 -5.59 7.53
C PRO A 157 10.01 -4.25 6.84
N LYS A 158 9.55 -4.06 5.59
CA LYS A 158 9.70 -2.78 4.88
C LYS A 158 8.88 -1.66 5.53
N LEU A 159 7.68 -1.96 6.03
CA LEU A 159 6.85 -0.97 6.72
C LEU A 159 7.39 -0.63 8.10
N GLU A 160 7.88 -1.62 8.84
CA GLU A 160 8.55 -1.38 10.12
C GLU A 160 9.78 -0.47 9.95
N GLU A 161 10.61 -0.73 8.94
CA GLU A 161 11.75 0.12 8.61
C GLU A 161 11.30 1.52 8.19
N ALA A 162 10.30 1.63 7.31
CA ALA A 162 9.78 2.93 6.87
C ALA A 162 9.25 3.76 8.06
N GLN A 163 8.52 3.15 8.99
CA GLN A 163 8.05 3.80 10.21
C GLN A 163 9.21 4.25 11.10
N ARG A 164 10.22 3.40 11.31
CA ARG A 164 11.42 3.76 12.08
C ARG A 164 12.16 4.94 11.46
N VAL A 165 12.35 4.94 10.14
CA VAL A 165 12.99 6.05 9.40
C VAL A 165 12.17 7.34 9.53
N ALA A 166 10.84 7.26 9.39
CA ALA A 166 9.96 8.41 9.54
C ALA A 166 10.03 9.00 10.96
N ALA A 167 9.98 8.16 11.99
CA ALA A 167 10.11 8.58 13.39
C ALA A 167 11.46 9.25 13.66
N ALA A 168 12.56 8.70 13.14
CA ALA A 168 13.88 9.29 13.26
C ALA A 168 13.99 10.66 12.57
N ARG A 169 13.36 10.81 11.39
CA ARG A 169 13.30 12.11 10.68
C ARG A 169 12.52 13.15 11.48
N LEU A 170 11.35 12.79 12.04
CA LEU A 170 10.55 13.68 12.88
C LEU A 170 11.30 14.12 14.14
N ALA A 171 12.03 13.21 14.77
CA ALA A 171 12.86 13.51 15.93
C ALA A 171 13.99 14.51 15.58
N ARG A 172 14.58 14.42 14.39
CA ARG A 172 15.62 15.36 13.91
C ARG A 172 15.07 16.75 13.60
N VAL A 173 13.80 16.88 13.23
CA VAL A 173 13.16 18.18 12.89
C VAL A 173 12.76 18.99 14.14
N LYS A 174 12.62 18.36 15.32
CA LYS A 174 12.50 19.08 16.61
C LYS A 174 13.88 19.25 17.26
N PRO A 175 14.53 20.42 17.07
CA PRO A 175 14.45 21.43 18.14
C PRO A 175 14.41 22.89 17.64
N GLY A 176 13.52 23.70 18.21
CA GLY A 176 13.60 25.16 18.07
C GLY A 176 12.30 25.94 18.29
N LYS A 177 11.93 26.18 19.56
CA LYS A 177 11.39 27.44 20.13
C LYS A 177 10.53 27.16 21.37
N ALA A 178 11.17 27.15 22.53
CA ALA A 178 10.54 27.44 23.81
C ALA A 178 11.57 28.05 24.77
N ALA A 179 12.12 29.21 24.42
CA ALA A 179 12.78 30.22 25.27
C ALA A 179 13.48 31.20 24.31
N SER A 180 13.49 32.52 24.42
CA SER A 180 12.99 33.47 25.41
C SER A 180 12.99 34.85 24.71
N SER A 181 11.89 35.60 24.77
CA SER A 181 11.97 37.06 24.71
C SER A 181 10.75 37.67 25.37
N ALA A 182 10.67 37.50 26.69
CA ALA A 182 10.03 38.51 27.53
C ALA A 182 10.92 39.76 27.49
N ARG A 183 10.73 40.60 26.48
CA ARG A 183 11.34 41.93 26.45
C ARG A 183 10.46 42.84 27.31
N VAL A 184 10.92 43.12 28.52
CA VAL A 184 10.34 44.09 29.46
C VAL A 184 10.08 45.41 28.74
N VAL A 185 8.82 45.83 28.69
CA VAL A 185 8.41 47.15 28.18
C VAL A 185 8.71 48.16 29.29
N LYS A 186 9.73 49.01 29.10
CA LYS A 186 9.97 50.17 29.96
C LYS A 186 9.26 51.38 29.36
N ALA A 187 8.28 51.92 30.08
CA ALA A 187 7.50 53.08 29.68
C ALA A 187 8.36 54.35 29.55
N ARG A 188 8.15 55.12 28.46
CA ARG A 188 8.57 56.52 28.35
C ARG A 188 7.41 57.37 27.83
N THR A 189 7.20 58.46 28.55
CA THR A 189 6.22 59.54 28.39
C THR A 189 6.32 60.23 27.01
N PRO A 190 5.21 60.71 26.41
CA PRO A 190 5.22 61.26 25.06
C PRO A 190 5.64 62.74 25.02
N ALA A 191 6.43 63.11 24.01
CA ALA A 191 6.65 64.50 23.60
C ALA A 191 6.44 64.62 22.08
N ALA A 192 5.80 65.72 21.68
CA ALA A 192 5.18 65.99 20.39
C ALA A 192 6.19 66.29 19.24
N PRO A 193 5.73 66.31 17.97
CA PRO A 193 6.54 65.92 16.82
C PRO A 193 7.29 67.09 16.17
N ARG A 194 8.42 66.80 15.54
CA ARG A 194 8.98 67.67 14.51
C ARG A 194 9.49 66.88 13.32
N ALA A 195 8.99 67.29 12.16
CA ALA A 195 9.27 66.73 10.86
C ALA A 195 10.72 66.97 10.42
N THR A 196 11.36 65.94 9.87
CA THR A 196 12.42 66.10 8.86
C THR A 196 12.53 64.88 7.95
N LYS A 197 12.34 65.18 6.67
CA LYS A 197 13.06 64.73 5.47
C LYS A 197 13.23 63.22 5.21
N ALA A 198 12.76 62.86 4.02
CA ALA A 198 12.94 61.59 3.34
C ALA A 198 14.41 61.16 3.24
N PRO A 199 14.73 59.89 3.53
CA PRO A 199 15.96 59.26 3.07
C PRO A 199 15.78 58.61 1.69
N SER A 200 16.73 58.97 0.85
CA SER A 200 17.04 58.46 -0.48
C SER A 200 17.12 56.93 -0.55
N ALA A 201 16.67 56.41 -1.70
CA ALA A 201 16.74 55.02 -2.08
C ALA A 201 18.18 54.48 -2.06
N ARG A 202 18.35 53.31 -1.43
CA ARG A 202 19.44 52.39 -1.72
C ARG A 202 18.87 51.20 -2.51
N PRO A 203 19.54 50.76 -3.58
CA PRO A 203 19.03 49.73 -4.47
C PRO A 203 18.96 48.38 -3.77
N ALA A 204 17.85 47.67 -4.00
CA ALA A 204 17.67 46.29 -3.60
C ALA A 204 18.75 45.41 -4.26
N LYS A 205 19.39 44.55 -3.46
CA LYS A 205 20.15 43.43 -4.02
C LYS A 205 19.17 42.53 -4.77
N ALA A 206 19.42 42.34 -6.06
CA ALA A 206 18.68 41.43 -6.90
C ALA A 206 18.65 40.03 -6.28
N ALA A 207 17.45 39.45 -6.21
CA ALA A 207 17.25 38.05 -5.87
C ALA A 207 17.93 37.16 -6.91
N ALA A 208 18.62 36.12 -6.44
CA ALA A 208 19.15 35.07 -7.30
C ALA A 208 17.99 34.38 -8.07
N PRO A 209 18.17 34.00 -9.34
CA PRO A 209 17.11 33.38 -10.14
C PRO A 209 16.71 32.03 -9.55
N ALA A 210 15.40 31.76 -9.58
CA ALA A 210 14.80 30.51 -9.14
C ALA A 210 15.41 29.31 -9.88
N LYS A 211 15.66 28.23 -9.14
CA LYS A 211 16.10 26.94 -9.66
C LYS A 211 15.04 26.42 -10.66
N PRO A 212 15.43 25.95 -11.86
CA PRO A 212 14.46 25.46 -12.84
C PRO A 212 13.72 24.23 -12.28
N GLU A 213 12.40 24.24 -12.40
CA GLU A 213 11.56 23.12 -12.01
C GLU A 213 11.95 21.85 -12.79
N PRO A 214 12.04 20.69 -12.11
CA PRO A 214 12.32 19.43 -12.79
C PRO A 214 11.20 19.12 -13.78
N ARG A 215 11.56 18.98 -15.06
CA ARG A 215 10.62 18.59 -16.11
C ARG A 215 9.99 17.24 -15.74
N PRO A 216 8.66 17.09 -15.85
CA PRO A 216 7.98 15.84 -15.53
C PRO A 216 8.52 14.73 -16.41
N ALA A 217 8.87 13.61 -15.79
CA ALA A 217 9.43 12.46 -16.48
C ALA A 217 8.39 11.87 -17.45
N LYS A 218 8.85 11.45 -18.63
CA LYS A 218 7.98 10.83 -19.63
C LYS A 218 7.79 9.36 -19.26
N LEU A 219 6.54 8.89 -19.23
CA LEU A 219 6.21 7.50 -18.92
C LEU A 219 5.93 6.72 -20.20
N CYS A 220 6.29 5.43 -20.22
CA CYS A 220 5.94 4.52 -21.31
C CYS A 220 4.42 4.35 -21.37
N PRO A 221 3.76 4.48 -22.54
CA PRO A 221 2.31 4.32 -22.65
C PRO A 221 1.82 2.87 -22.44
N ASN A 222 2.72 1.88 -22.50
CA ASN A 222 2.36 0.47 -22.40
C ASN A 222 2.59 -0.12 -21.01
N CYS A 223 3.73 0.20 -20.39
CA CYS A 223 4.11 -0.33 -19.07
C CYS A 223 4.25 0.73 -17.97
N PHE A 224 4.07 2.02 -18.29
CA PHE A 224 4.15 3.17 -17.36
C PHE A 224 5.47 3.34 -16.60
N THR A 225 6.51 2.59 -16.95
CA THR A 225 7.88 2.81 -16.46
C THR A 225 8.42 4.16 -16.95
N GLU A 226 9.19 4.83 -16.10
CA GLU A 226 9.89 6.08 -16.44
C GLU A 226 10.87 5.85 -17.58
N LEU A 227 10.69 6.59 -18.68
CA LEU A 227 11.51 6.45 -19.88
C LEU A 227 12.86 7.12 -19.69
N ALA A 228 13.90 6.49 -20.25
CA ALA A 228 15.17 7.15 -20.46
C ALA A 228 15.01 8.39 -21.36
N VAL A 229 16.04 9.25 -21.38
CA VAL A 229 16.05 10.47 -22.21
C VAL A 229 15.82 10.15 -23.70
N THR A 230 16.18 8.95 -24.15
CA THR A 230 15.98 8.45 -25.52
C THR A 230 14.51 8.21 -25.88
N GLY A 231 13.62 8.03 -24.89
CA GLY A 231 12.20 7.76 -25.12
C GLY A 231 11.86 6.30 -25.50
N GLU A 232 12.86 5.42 -25.54
CA GLU A 232 12.67 4.00 -25.80
C GLU A 232 12.47 3.20 -24.51
N CYS A 233 11.55 2.23 -24.53
CA CYS A 233 11.31 1.35 -23.40
C CYS A 233 12.23 0.12 -23.51
N GLY A 234 13.00 -0.17 -22.47
CA GLY A 234 13.83 -1.38 -22.42
C GLY A 234 13.05 -2.68 -22.11
N PHE A 235 11.73 -2.59 -21.89
CA PHE A 235 10.90 -3.70 -21.42
C PHE A 235 9.72 -4.03 -22.36
N CYS A 236 9.46 -3.23 -23.39
CA CYS A 236 8.36 -3.39 -24.36
C CYS A 236 8.91 -3.18 -25.77
#